data_AF-A0A7R9PB85-F1
#
_entry.id   AF-A0A7R9PB85-F1
#
_cell.length_a   1.000
_cell.length_b   1.000
_cell.length_c   1.000
_cell.angle_alpha   90.00
_cell.angle_beta   90.00
_cell.angle_gamma   90.00
#
_symmetry.space_group_name_H-M   'P 1'
#
loop_
_entity.id
_entity.type
_entity.pdbx_description
1 polymer ?
#
loop_
_entity_poly.entity_id
_entity_poly.type
_entity_poly.pdbx_seq_one_letter_code
_entity_poly.pdbx_strand_id
1 'polypeptide(L)'
;MDPSPTPRLTDRPSERSFFNLFSQASAFLSVDTDPEELEDEQLLKKIEDMRNACNVMKLENDIFERYLKIFEPSALIGLEKQLNQAYESTRARHRLRSIVSAVMAFPLDFPASSSYDRLARKGTSFSLASQMSSSKMLPSLTESPFKINLAMKTDIVAKVCIDIRELTVKLRGQNKNSYASLKAQTEQLNTQLRVEFRGTVATFAWRKSGKPPTVPPTALISPSLAVQYIAKDIIETAAEFEESVVKEGADPVTGKIKYDKYIRFMDNWIKKCDRELGMLRLSKSTLARELTRLDVHLAFVEEMGRQLHAIDFDIQKIESEQSLKKIDHQDVKIREMKLLTAQCSKKLSRNNSCMHQSLMDRHQIEDELTGQEVRIERMKEEIEKVKGQAKKAREKYESIKHLKETYTVPDVVEYVKKIAELNDMKRGVSIWKRRKQVQDVAIMGIRRDLKIQIQSAPSWVQAKYEQLASGDSTQILNMDKKGNFKLFFNDNSSDKTIKEEEEYLL
;
A
#
# COMPACT_ATOMS: atom_id res chain seq x y z
N MET A 1 -22.90 -16.04 44.69
CA MET A 1 -21.97 -16.01 43.56
C MET A 1 -22.30 -17.21 42.71
N ASP A 2 -23.29 -17.05 41.84
CA ASP A 2 -23.79 -18.13 41.00
C ASP A 2 -22.76 -18.51 39.93
N PRO A 3 -22.50 -19.81 39.69
CA PRO A 3 -21.59 -20.23 38.64
C PRO A 3 -22.29 -20.07 37.28
N SER A 4 -21.70 -19.25 36.42
CA SER A 4 -22.09 -19.08 35.02
C SER A 4 -22.16 -20.43 34.28
N PRO A 5 -23.15 -20.64 33.40
CA PRO A 5 -23.29 -21.89 32.67
C PRO A 5 -22.19 -22.01 31.60
N THR A 6 -21.35 -23.02 31.72
CA THR A 6 -20.42 -23.43 30.67
C THR A 6 -21.19 -23.96 29.45
N PRO A 7 -20.90 -23.49 28.22
CA PRO A 7 -21.57 -23.97 27.02
C PRO A 7 -21.19 -25.43 26.73
N ARG A 8 -22.21 -26.26 26.47
CA ARG A 8 -22.03 -27.67 26.09
C ARG A 8 -21.44 -27.77 24.69
N LEU A 9 -20.18 -28.22 24.62
CA LEU A 9 -19.47 -28.61 23.40
C LEU A 9 -19.94 -30.01 22.93
N THR A 10 -21.04 -30.10 22.19
CA THR A 10 -21.41 -31.35 21.50
C THR A 10 -21.81 -31.20 20.03
N ASP A 11 -21.80 -30.00 19.45
CA ASP A 11 -22.01 -29.86 18.00
C ASP A 11 -20.71 -30.16 17.25
N ARG A 12 -20.50 -31.44 16.96
CA ARG A 12 -19.50 -31.89 15.98
C ARG A 12 -20.01 -31.49 14.58
N PRO A 13 -19.35 -30.57 13.86
CA PRO A 13 -19.63 -30.43 12.43
C PRO A 13 -19.29 -31.75 11.77
N SER A 14 -20.27 -32.36 11.10
CA SER A 14 -20.08 -33.60 10.36
C SER A 14 -19.02 -33.39 9.27
N GLU A 15 -18.21 -34.39 8.97
CA GLU A 15 -17.13 -34.35 7.96
C GLU A 15 -17.62 -33.89 6.57
N ARG A 16 -18.93 -33.95 6.32
CA ARG A 16 -19.58 -33.42 5.12
C ARG A 16 -19.55 -31.88 4.99
N SER A 17 -19.35 -31.14 6.09
CA SER A 17 -19.30 -29.67 6.08
C SER A 17 -18.09 -29.12 5.32
N PHE A 18 -16.94 -29.78 5.39
CA PHE A 18 -15.71 -29.29 4.76
C PHE A 18 -15.70 -29.58 3.24
N PHE A 19 -16.15 -30.77 2.84
CA PHE A 19 -16.29 -31.13 1.43
C PHE A 19 -17.36 -30.31 0.70
N ASN A 20 -18.46 -29.94 1.38
CA ASN A 20 -19.47 -29.04 0.80
C ASN A 20 -18.93 -27.63 0.58
N LEU A 21 -18.03 -27.14 1.45
CA LEU A 21 -17.40 -25.83 1.27
C LEU A 21 -16.51 -25.80 0.01
N PHE A 22 -15.80 -26.90 -0.25
CA PHE A 22 -14.90 -27.04 -1.40
C PHE A 22 -15.66 -27.14 -2.73
N SER A 23 -16.71 -27.98 -2.77
CA SER A 23 -17.58 -28.08 -3.96
C SER A 23 -18.37 -26.80 -4.20
N GLN A 24 -18.72 -26.05 -3.15
CA GLN A 24 -19.32 -24.72 -3.28
C GLN A 24 -18.34 -23.72 -3.89
N ALA A 25 -17.10 -23.64 -3.39
CA ALA A 25 -16.12 -22.67 -3.89
C ALA A 25 -15.83 -22.85 -5.40
N SER A 26 -15.73 -24.10 -5.89
CA SER A 26 -15.51 -24.36 -7.32
C SER A 26 -16.75 -24.07 -8.18
N ALA A 27 -17.95 -24.34 -7.67
CA ALA A 27 -19.20 -24.05 -8.38
C ALA A 27 -19.56 -22.55 -8.35
N PHE A 28 -19.01 -21.79 -7.41
CA PHE A 28 -19.25 -20.35 -7.26
C PHE A 28 -18.48 -19.50 -8.26
N LEU A 29 -17.30 -19.98 -8.70
CA LEU A 29 -16.50 -19.33 -9.75
C LEU A 29 -17.08 -19.51 -11.16
N SER A 30 -18.09 -20.37 -11.33
CA SER A 30 -18.71 -20.69 -12.62
C SER A 30 -20.12 -20.11 -12.80
N VAL A 31 -20.55 -19.16 -11.97
CA VAL A 31 -21.86 -18.51 -12.16
C VAL A 31 -21.66 -17.26 -13.01
N ASP A 32 -22.03 -17.38 -14.29
CA ASP A 32 -22.14 -16.33 -15.31
C ASP A 32 -23.24 -15.31 -14.97
N THR A 33 -23.28 -14.82 -13.72
CA THR A 33 -24.12 -13.67 -13.37
C THR A 33 -23.42 -12.43 -13.88
N ASP A 34 -24.03 -11.73 -14.83
CA ASP A 34 -23.50 -10.48 -15.34
C ASP A 34 -23.31 -9.51 -14.15
N PRO A 35 -22.10 -8.94 -13.97
CA PRO A 35 -21.80 -8.06 -12.84
C PRO A 35 -22.66 -6.78 -12.84
N GLU A 36 -23.30 -6.48 -13.96
CA GLU A 36 -24.21 -5.33 -14.13
C GLU A 36 -25.61 -5.58 -13.55
N GLU A 37 -25.99 -6.82 -13.24
CA GLU A 37 -27.31 -7.17 -12.70
C GLU A 37 -27.34 -7.31 -11.16
N LEU A 38 -26.19 -7.21 -10.48
CA LEU A 38 -26.07 -7.37 -9.04
C LEU A 38 -26.16 -6.01 -8.32
N GLU A 39 -27.02 -5.90 -7.29
CA GLU A 39 -27.00 -4.75 -6.38
C GLU A 39 -25.65 -4.63 -5.66
N ASP A 40 -25.25 -3.40 -5.30
CA ASP A 40 -23.95 -3.11 -4.68
C ASP A 40 -23.66 -3.98 -3.43
N GLU A 41 -24.67 -4.27 -2.60
CA GLU A 41 -24.54 -5.15 -1.44
C GLU A 41 -24.21 -6.60 -1.83
N GLN A 42 -24.83 -7.09 -2.90
CA GLN A 42 -24.59 -8.43 -3.43
C GLN A 42 -23.20 -8.51 -4.09
N LEU A 43 -22.78 -7.45 -4.76
CA LEU A 43 -21.44 -7.34 -5.34
C LEU A 43 -20.36 -7.33 -4.26
N LEU A 44 -20.53 -6.55 -3.19
CA LEU A 44 -19.61 -6.54 -2.03
C LEU A 44 -19.52 -7.92 -1.38
N LYS A 45 -20.65 -8.59 -1.18
CA LYS A 45 -20.68 -9.96 -0.66
C LYS A 45 -19.95 -10.94 -1.59
N LYS A 46 -20.17 -10.85 -2.91
CA LYS A 46 -19.49 -11.70 -3.91
C LYS A 46 -17.98 -11.45 -3.92
N ILE A 47 -17.54 -10.20 -3.78
CA ILE A 47 -16.11 -9.85 -3.65
C ILE A 47 -15.52 -10.46 -2.37
N GLU A 48 -16.21 -10.35 -1.24
CA GLU A 48 -15.73 -10.92 0.02
C GLU A 48 -15.70 -12.46 -0.01
N ASP A 49 -16.71 -13.08 -0.61
CA ASP A 49 -16.75 -14.53 -0.83
C ASP A 49 -15.62 -14.99 -1.77
N MET A 50 -15.34 -14.26 -2.87
CA MET A 50 -14.18 -14.52 -3.73
C MET A 50 -12.85 -14.37 -2.97
N ARG A 51 -12.73 -13.33 -2.14
CA ARG A 51 -11.55 -13.10 -1.31
C ARG A 51 -11.33 -14.26 -0.34
N ASN A 52 -12.40 -14.74 0.29
CA ASN A 52 -12.38 -15.89 1.18
C ASN A 52 -12.01 -17.18 0.43
N ALA A 53 -12.57 -17.41 -0.76
CA ALA A 53 -12.20 -18.55 -1.61
C ALA A 53 -10.71 -18.51 -2.01
N CYS A 54 -10.18 -17.35 -2.39
CA CYS A 54 -8.75 -17.17 -2.66
C CYS A 54 -7.88 -17.45 -1.43
N ASN A 55 -8.31 -17.03 -0.23
CA ASN A 55 -7.60 -17.29 1.01
C ASN A 55 -7.59 -18.79 1.36
N VAL A 56 -8.71 -19.49 1.17
CA VAL A 56 -8.81 -20.94 1.36
C VAL A 56 -7.88 -21.68 0.38
N MET A 57 -7.92 -21.34 -0.91
CA MET A 57 -7.03 -21.96 -1.91
C MET A 57 -5.55 -21.70 -1.62
N LYS A 58 -5.19 -20.52 -1.12
CA LYS A 58 -3.81 -20.21 -0.68
C LYS A 58 -3.40 -21.10 0.48
N LEU A 59 -4.23 -21.22 1.51
CA LEU A 59 -3.96 -22.08 2.66
C LEU A 59 -3.83 -23.56 2.26
N GLU A 60 -4.69 -24.04 1.37
CA GLU A 60 -4.58 -25.39 0.83
C GLU A 60 -3.26 -25.59 0.11
N ASN A 61 -2.89 -24.70 -0.82
CA ASN A 61 -1.61 -24.77 -1.52
C ASN A 61 -0.42 -24.77 -0.54
N ASP A 62 -0.45 -23.93 0.49
CA ASP A 62 0.58 -23.90 1.54
C ASP A 62 0.67 -25.25 2.28
N ILE A 63 -0.46 -25.86 2.62
CA ILE A 63 -0.49 -27.18 3.27
C ILE A 63 0.06 -28.25 2.33
N PHE A 64 -0.32 -28.22 1.05
CA PHE A 64 0.17 -29.13 0.03
C PHE A 64 1.66 -29.03 -0.19
N GLU A 65 2.19 -27.82 -0.33
CA GLU A 65 3.62 -27.58 -0.51
C GLU A 65 4.41 -28.08 0.70
N ARG A 66 3.92 -27.81 1.92
CA ARG A 66 4.56 -28.31 3.14
C ARG A 66 4.53 -29.84 3.20
N TYR A 67 3.41 -30.46 2.83
CA TYR A 67 3.30 -31.91 2.78
C TYR A 67 4.28 -32.50 1.76
N LEU A 68 4.26 -32.04 0.51
CA LEU A 68 5.15 -32.54 -0.54
C LEU A 68 6.62 -32.31 -0.17
N LYS A 69 6.96 -31.19 0.47
CA LYS A 69 8.33 -30.94 0.94
C LYS A 69 8.80 -31.95 1.98
N ILE A 70 7.89 -32.48 2.81
CA ILE A 70 8.21 -33.47 3.85
C ILE A 70 8.26 -34.88 3.24
N PHE A 71 7.29 -35.23 2.40
CA PHE A 71 7.10 -36.62 1.95
C PHE A 71 7.68 -36.91 0.56
N GLU A 72 7.63 -35.97 -0.39
CA GLU A 72 8.06 -36.16 -1.78
C GLU A 72 8.67 -34.87 -2.39
N PRO A 73 9.88 -34.47 -1.96
CA PRO A 73 10.50 -33.22 -2.42
C PRO A 73 10.81 -33.21 -3.93
N SER A 74 10.98 -34.38 -4.55
CA SER A 74 11.17 -34.53 -6.00
C SER A 74 9.93 -34.16 -6.81
N ALA A 75 8.72 -34.44 -6.30
CA ALA A 75 7.47 -34.06 -6.95
C ALA A 75 7.29 -32.53 -6.99
N LEU A 76 7.75 -31.84 -5.94
CA LEU A 76 7.74 -30.37 -5.87
C LEU A 76 8.62 -29.74 -6.97
N ILE A 77 9.82 -30.29 -7.20
CA ILE A 77 10.75 -29.84 -8.25
C ILE A 77 10.12 -30.06 -9.64
N GLY A 78 9.39 -31.16 -9.83
CA GLY A 78 8.66 -31.45 -11.07
C GLY A 78 7.55 -30.44 -11.34
N LEU A 79 6.76 -30.10 -10.31
CA LEU A 79 5.70 -29.09 -10.37
C LEU A 79 6.24 -27.70 -10.69
N GLU A 80 7.35 -27.29 -10.07
CA GLU A 80 7.99 -26.00 -10.33
C GLU A 80 8.46 -25.87 -11.79
N LYS A 81 9.06 -26.94 -12.33
CA LYS A 81 9.44 -26.99 -13.75
C LYS A 81 8.22 -26.88 -14.68
N GLN A 82 7.14 -27.58 -14.38
CA GLN A 82 5.89 -27.51 -15.16
C GLN A 82 5.24 -26.13 -15.09
N LEU A 83 5.23 -25.49 -13.91
CA LEU A 83 4.70 -24.14 -13.72
C LEU A 83 5.50 -23.12 -14.53
N ASN A 84 6.84 -23.21 -14.46
CA ASN A 84 7.73 -22.35 -15.25
C ASN A 84 7.52 -22.55 -16.75
N GLN A 85 7.37 -23.80 -17.21
CA GLN A 85 7.07 -24.11 -18.60
C GLN A 85 5.70 -23.56 -19.03
N ALA A 86 4.68 -23.68 -18.19
CA ALA A 86 3.35 -23.13 -18.45
C ALA A 86 3.37 -21.59 -18.51
N TYR A 87 4.12 -20.94 -17.60
CA TYR A 87 4.32 -19.49 -17.55
C TYR A 87 5.08 -18.98 -18.77
N GLU A 88 6.14 -19.65 -19.20
CA GLU A 88 6.84 -19.34 -20.45
C GLU A 88 5.92 -19.52 -21.66
N SER A 89 5.08 -20.56 -21.66
CA SER A 89 4.11 -20.83 -22.73
C SER A 89 2.99 -19.79 -22.80
N THR A 90 2.50 -19.26 -21.68
CA THR A 90 1.55 -18.14 -21.66
C THR A 90 2.24 -16.82 -22.05
N ARG A 91 3.45 -16.56 -21.57
CA ARG A 91 4.24 -15.38 -21.95
C ARG A 91 4.53 -15.36 -23.46
N ALA A 92 4.87 -16.50 -24.05
CA ALA A 92 5.05 -16.64 -25.49
C ALA A 92 3.75 -16.38 -26.26
N ARG A 93 2.60 -16.88 -25.77
CA ARG A 93 1.28 -16.59 -26.35
C ARG A 93 0.92 -15.11 -26.27
N HIS A 94 1.19 -14.43 -25.16
CA HIS A 94 0.96 -12.98 -25.02
C HIS A 94 1.86 -12.17 -25.96
N ARG A 95 3.12 -12.56 -26.15
CA ARG A 95 4.01 -11.93 -27.14
C ARG A 95 3.48 -12.07 -28.56
N LEU A 96 3.07 -13.28 -28.96
CA LEU A 96 2.48 -13.53 -30.27
C LEU A 96 1.17 -12.75 -30.48
N ARG A 97 0.32 -12.64 -29.45
CA ARG A 97 -0.92 -11.84 -29.51
C ARG A 97 -0.63 -10.35 -29.68
N SER A 98 0.41 -9.81 -29.03
CA SER A 98 0.82 -8.41 -29.22
C SER A 98 1.39 -8.14 -30.61
N ILE A 99 2.13 -9.11 -31.19
CA ILE A 99 2.67 -9.00 -32.56
C ILE A 99 1.52 -9.05 -33.59
N VAL A 100 0.57 -9.96 -33.43
CA VAL A 100 -0.61 -10.06 -34.31
C VAL A 100 -1.49 -8.81 -34.20
N SER A 101 -1.65 -8.25 -32.99
CA SER A 101 -2.36 -6.99 -32.78
C SER A 101 -1.65 -5.78 -33.41
N ALA A 102 -0.31 -5.74 -33.36
CA ALA A 102 0.47 -4.64 -33.94
C ALA A 102 0.51 -4.70 -35.48
N VAL A 103 0.51 -5.90 -36.06
CA VAL A 103 0.46 -6.09 -37.53
C VAL A 103 -0.92 -5.73 -38.09
N MET A 104 -2.00 -5.93 -37.32
CA MET A 104 -3.37 -5.56 -37.73
C MET A 104 -3.73 -4.09 -37.49
N ALA A 105 -2.87 -3.31 -36.82
CA ALA A 105 -3.13 -1.91 -36.48
C ALA A 105 -2.48 -0.89 -37.43
N PHE A 106 -1.91 -1.32 -38.56
CA PHE A 106 -1.44 -0.41 -39.62
C PHE A 106 -2.54 -0.20 -40.68
N PRO A 107 -3.11 1.01 -40.82
CA PRO A 107 -3.91 1.37 -41.98
C PRO A 107 -2.96 1.67 -43.14
N LEU A 108 -2.83 0.73 -44.09
CA LEU A 108 -2.12 0.96 -45.35
C LEU A 108 -3.09 1.53 -46.39
N ASP A 109 -3.19 2.86 -46.42
CA ASP A 109 -3.68 3.58 -47.59
C ASP A 109 -2.55 3.71 -48.62
N PHE A 110 -2.55 2.87 -49.65
CA PHE A 110 -1.71 3.03 -50.84
C PHE A 110 -2.57 3.00 -52.11
N PRO A 111 -2.47 4.02 -53.00
CA PRO A 111 -3.29 4.10 -54.19
C PRO A 111 -2.75 3.21 -55.32
N ALA A 112 -3.67 2.60 -56.06
CA ALA A 112 -3.40 1.76 -57.20
C ALA A 112 -3.12 2.59 -58.46
N SER A 113 -1.94 2.42 -59.06
CA SER A 113 -1.71 2.60 -60.50
C SER A 113 -0.44 1.81 -60.89
N SER A 114 -0.56 0.76 -61.71
CA SER A 114 -0.39 0.79 -63.18
C SER A 114 1.07 0.60 -63.62
N SER A 115 1.31 -0.59 -64.20
CA SER A 115 2.30 -0.91 -65.25
C SER A 115 3.80 -0.76 -64.95
N TYR A 116 4.52 -1.88 -64.81
CA TYR A 116 5.20 -2.55 -65.93
C TYR A 116 6.01 -3.76 -65.44
N ASP A 117 5.91 -4.84 -66.20
CA ASP A 117 6.77 -6.01 -66.20
C ASP A 117 8.27 -5.69 -66.29
N ARG A 118 9.06 -6.33 -65.42
CA ARG A 118 10.25 -7.14 -65.77
C ARG A 118 11.05 -7.44 -64.51
N LEU A 119 10.95 -8.67 -64.03
CA LEU A 119 12.07 -9.62 -63.99
C LEU A 119 11.65 -10.85 -63.19
N ALA A 120 11.52 -11.94 -63.93
CA ALA A 120 11.26 -13.25 -63.39
C ALA A 120 12.49 -13.82 -62.66
N ARG A 121 12.18 -14.76 -61.76
CA ARG A 121 13.03 -15.86 -61.24
C ARG A 121 13.94 -15.51 -60.05
N LYS A 122 13.40 -15.73 -58.86
CA LYS A 122 13.71 -16.92 -58.04
C LYS A 122 12.53 -17.20 -57.11
N GLY A 123 11.93 -18.36 -57.29
CA GLY A 123 10.75 -18.78 -56.54
C GLY A 123 11.11 -19.14 -55.10
N THR A 124 10.49 -18.44 -54.17
CA THR A 124 10.17 -18.95 -52.83
C THR A 124 8.80 -18.40 -52.49
N SER A 125 7.78 -19.12 -52.94
CA SER A 125 6.39 -18.91 -52.55
C SER A 125 6.25 -19.19 -51.06
N PHE A 126 6.23 -18.13 -50.25
CA PHE A 126 5.84 -18.19 -48.85
C PHE A 126 4.31 -18.13 -48.78
N SER A 127 3.67 -19.28 -48.95
CA SER A 127 2.24 -19.48 -48.71
C SER A 127 1.98 -19.40 -47.21
N LEU A 128 1.59 -18.22 -46.75
CA LEU A 128 1.22 -17.93 -45.36
C LEU A 128 -0.31 -18.03 -45.19
N ALA A 129 -0.88 -19.15 -45.60
CA ALA A 129 -2.27 -19.52 -45.32
C ALA A 129 -2.38 -21.04 -45.43
N SER A 130 -2.90 -21.67 -44.38
CA SER A 130 -3.02 -23.13 -44.22
C SER A 130 -1.78 -23.84 -43.65
N GLN A 131 -1.54 -23.66 -42.35
CA GLN A 131 -0.90 -24.66 -41.48
C GLN A 131 -1.08 -24.29 -39.99
N MET A 132 -2.32 -24.25 -39.53
CA MET A 132 -2.66 -24.29 -38.10
C MET A 132 -3.27 -25.67 -37.77
N SER A 133 -2.57 -26.73 -38.19
CA SER A 133 -2.84 -28.13 -37.79
C SER A 133 -1.52 -28.87 -37.79
N SER A 134 -0.64 -28.55 -36.83
CA SER A 134 0.59 -29.29 -36.56
C SER A 134 0.66 -29.60 -35.07
N SER A 135 0.04 -30.73 -34.69
CA SER A 135 0.09 -31.30 -33.34
C SER A 135 1.19 -32.37 -33.19
N LYS A 136 2.24 -32.35 -34.00
CA LYS A 136 3.25 -33.41 -34.02
C LYS A 136 4.64 -32.79 -34.06
N MET A 137 5.55 -33.32 -33.22
CA MET A 137 6.93 -32.90 -32.96
C MET A 137 7.14 -32.05 -31.69
N LEU A 138 6.66 -32.55 -30.55
CA LEU A 138 7.42 -32.44 -29.30
C LEU A 138 8.02 -33.82 -29.00
N PRO A 139 9.29 -33.93 -28.57
CA PRO A 139 9.91 -35.21 -28.28
C PRO A 139 9.12 -35.89 -27.16
N SER A 140 8.71 -37.14 -27.39
CA SER A 140 8.18 -38.00 -26.33
C SER A 140 9.31 -38.30 -25.33
N LEU A 141 9.50 -37.43 -24.36
CA LEU A 141 10.08 -37.82 -23.08
C LEU A 141 9.03 -38.67 -22.36
N THR A 142 9.11 -39.97 -22.66
CA THR A 142 8.43 -41.04 -21.96
C THR A 142 9.01 -41.18 -20.57
N GLU A 143 8.50 -40.35 -19.66
CA GLU A 143 8.35 -40.65 -18.24
C GLU A 143 7.38 -39.60 -17.74
N SER A 144 6.10 -39.93 -17.76
CA SER A 144 5.03 -39.01 -17.34
C SER A 144 5.32 -38.58 -15.90
N PRO A 145 5.74 -37.32 -15.65
CA PRO A 145 5.90 -36.85 -14.28
C PRO A 145 4.54 -36.97 -13.59
N PHE A 146 4.53 -37.61 -12.42
CA PHE A 146 3.38 -37.89 -11.58
C PHE A 146 2.29 -36.82 -11.72
N LYS A 147 1.20 -37.15 -12.43
CA LYS A 147 0.02 -36.30 -12.47
C LYS A 147 -0.69 -36.47 -11.14
N ILE A 148 -0.38 -35.60 -10.19
CA ILE A 148 -1.15 -35.50 -8.94
C ILE A 148 -2.54 -35.02 -9.34
N ASN A 149 -3.49 -35.95 -9.38
CA ASN A 149 -4.88 -35.63 -9.68
C ASN A 149 -5.45 -34.73 -8.56
N LEU A 150 -6.40 -33.85 -8.88
CA LEU A 150 -7.09 -33.01 -7.91
C LEU A 150 -7.69 -33.84 -6.77
N ALA A 151 -8.16 -35.06 -7.04
CA ALA A 151 -8.63 -36.00 -6.02
C ALA A 151 -7.51 -36.43 -5.04
N MET A 152 -6.33 -36.75 -5.55
CA MET A 152 -5.16 -37.11 -4.74
C MET A 152 -4.67 -35.92 -3.92
N LYS A 153 -4.75 -34.71 -4.50
CA LYS A 153 -4.55 -33.46 -3.78
C LYS A 153 -5.58 -33.38 -2.63
N THR A 154 -6.89 -33.35 -2.88
CA THR A 154 -7.89 -33.24 -1.80
C THR A 154 -7.73 -34.29 -0.69
N ASP A 155 -7.38 -35.53 -1.02
CA ASP A 155 -7.13 -36.60 -0.04
C ASP A 155 -5.92 -36.33 0.86
N ILE A 156 -4.83 -35.83 0.27
CA ILE A 156 -3.63 -35.46 1.03
C ILE A 156 -3.93 -34.32 2.01
N VAL A 157 -4.65 -33.27 1.59
CA VAL A 157 -5.04 -32.20 2.54
C VAL A 157 -5.99 -32.71 3.60
N ALA A 158 -6.96 -33.55 3.24
CA ALA A 158 -7.88 -34.13 4.22
C ALA A 158 -7.11 -34.92 5.29
N LYS A 159 -6.14 -35.75 4.88
CA LYS A 159 -5.29 -36.50 5.79
C LYS A 159 -4.45 -35.59 6.70
N VAL A 160 -3.82 -34.55 6.14
CA VAL A 160 -3.03 -33.59 6.94
C VAL A 160 -3.92 -32.84 7.93
N CYS A 161 -5.14 -32.47 7.54
CA CYS A 161 -6.10 -31.83 8.45
C CYS A 161 -6.49 -32.75 9.62
N ILE A 162 -6.67 -34.05 9.37
CA ILE A 162 -6.90 -35.05 10.42
C ILE A 162 -5.68 -35.15 11.34
N ASP A 163 -4.47 -35.26 10.79
CA ASP A 163 -3.23 -35.35 11.56
C ASP A 163 -3.00 -34.10 12.44
N ILE A 164 -3.23 -32.91 11.90
CA ILE A 164 -3.17 -31.64 12.65
C ILE A 164 -4.20 -31.63 13.77
N ARG A 165 -5.42 -32.11 13.52
CA ARG A 165 -6.48 -32.18 14.54
C ARG A 165 -6.10 -33.12 15.67
N GLU A 166 -5.57 -34.30 15.37
CA GLU A 166 -5.08 -35.25 16.36
C GLU A 166 -3.91 -34.68 17.18
N LEU A 167 -2.94 -34.04 16.52
CA LEU A 167 -1.83 -33.36 17.19
C LEU A 167 -2.33 -32.25 18.12
N THR A 168 -3.33 -31.48 17.68
CA THR A 168 -3.94 -30.42 18.51
C THR A 168 -4.62 -31.00 19.74
N VAL A 169 -5.31 -32.14 19.62
CA VAL A 169 -5.91 -32.84 20.77
C VAL A 169 -4.84 -33.37 21.72
N LYS A 170 -3.76 -33.97 21.21
CA LYS A 170 -2.63 -34.45 22.01
C LYS A 170 -1.95 -33.29 22.76
N LEU A 171 -1.67 -32.18 22.08
CA LEU A 171 -1.09 -30.97 22.68
C LEU A 171 -2.01 -30.35 23.73
N ARG A 172 -3.33 -30.30 23.49
CA ARG A 172 -4.30 -29.86 24.51
C ARG A 172 -4.30 -30.78 25.73
N GLY A 173 -4.18 -32.09 25.55
CA GLY A 173 -4.03 -33.05 26.63
C GLY A 173 -2.75 -32.82 27.44
N GLN A 174 -1.61 -32.67 26.77
CA GLN A 174 -0.33 -32.34 27.39
C GLN A 174 -0.39 -31.02 28.16
N ASN A 175 -0.96 -29.96 27.57
CA ASN A 175 -1.13 -28.67 28.24
C ASN A 175 -2.03 -28.77 29.49
N LYS A 176 -3.10 -29.55 29.44
CA LYS A 176 -3.94 -29.81 30.63
C LYS A 176 -3.14 -30.51 31.73
N ASN A 177 -2.30 -31.50 31.38
CA ASN A 177 -1.46 -32.21 32.32
C ASN A 177 -0.35 -31.30 32.89
N SER A 178 0.32 -30.50 32.06
CA SER A 178 1.30 -29.50 32.49
C SER A 178 0.67 -28.45 33.40
N TYR A 179 -0.53 -27.97 33.07
CA TYR A 179 -1.27 -27.03 33.92
C TYR A 179 -1.67 -27.65 35.26
N ALA A 180 -2.15 -28.90 35.27
CA ALA A 180 -2.46 -29.61 36.51
C ALA A 180 -1.21 -29.82 37.38
N SER A 181 -0.08 -30.17 36.77
CA SER A 181 1.21 -30.31 37.46
C SER A 181 1.71 -28.98 38.05
N LEU A 182 1.70 -27.90 37.25
CA LEU A 182 2.05 -26.56 37.72
C LEU A 182 1.13 -26.09 38.85
N LYS A 183 -0.18 -26.35 38.75
CA LYS A 183 -1.14 -26.04 39.80
C LYS A 183 -0.81 -26.79 41.09
N ALA A 184 -0.54 -28.09 41.01
CA ALA A 184 -0.13 -28.90 42.17
C ALA A 184 1.18 -28.36 42.81
N GLN A 185 2.17 -27.99 42.00
CA GLN A 185 3.42 -27.37 42.48
C GLN A 185 3.16 -26.02 43.18
N THR A 186 2.27 -25.17 42.61
CA THR A 186 1.92 -23.90 43.25
C THR A 186 1.18 -24.09 44.57
N GLU A 187 0.28 -25.07 44.67
CA GLU A 187 -0.41 -25.40 45.92
C GLU A 187 0.58 -25.92 46.98
N GLN A 188 1.55 -26.75 46.58
CA GLN A 188 2.63 -27.23 47.46
C GLN A 188 3.53 -26.09 47.96
N LEU A 189 3.94 -25.17 47.09
CA LEU A 189 4.70 -23.99 47.50
C LEU A 189 3.89 -23.11 48.45
N ASN A 190 2.59 -22.96 48.20
CA ASN A 190 1.72 -22.15 49.04
C ASN A 190 1.50 -22.78 50.43
N THR A 191 1.44 -24.12 50.52
CA THR A 191 1.40 -24.81 51.82
C THR A 191 2.72 -24.70 52.56
N GLN A 192 3.87 -24.84 51.88
CA GLN A 192 5.19 -24.60 52.47
C GLN A 192 5.32 -23.17 53.00
N LEU A 193 4.92 -22.18 52.20
CA LEU A 193 4.99 -20.76 52.57
C LEU A 193 4.06 -20.46 53.76
N ARG A 194 2.89 -21.10 53.86
CA ARG A 194 2.04 -20.99 55.06
C ARG A 194 2.68 -21.59 56.31
N VAL A 195 3.41 -22.70 56.18
CA VAL A 195 4.13 -23.31 57.30
C VAL A 195 5.29 -22.41 57.75
N GLU A 196 6.09 -21.90 56.81
CA GLU A 196 7.18 -20.96 57.10
C GLU A 196 6.68 -19.63 57.65
N PHE A 197 5.56 -19.11 57.13
CA PHE A 197 4.97 -17.87 57.62
C PHE A 197 4.42 -18.04 59.05
N ARG A 198 3.83 -19.20 59.37
CA ARG A 198 3.46 -19.53 60.76
C ARG A 198 4.69 -19.64 61.66
N GLY A 199 5.78 -20.24 61.19
CA GLY A 199 7.05 -20.30 61.91
C GLY A 199 7.66 -18.92 62.15
N THR A 200 7.70 -18.07 61.14
CA THR A 200 8.27 -16.71 61.23
C THR A 200 7.40 -15.73 62.00
N VAL A 201 6.07 -15.82 61.90
CA VAL A 201 5.16 -15.05 62.75
C VAL A 201 5.31 -15.48 64.21
N ALA A 202 5.50 -16.79 64.49
CA ALA A 202 5.79 -17.27 65.83
C ALA A 202 7.15 -16.75 66.36
N THR A 203 8.20 -16.69 65.53
CA THR A 203 9.50 -16.13 65.92
C THR A 203 9.52 -14.60 65.99
N PHE A 204 8.66 -13.91 65.24
CA PHE A 204 8.52 -12.45 65.33
C PHE A 204 7.70 -12.03 66.55
N ALA A 205 6.64 -12.77 66.87
CA ALA A 205 5.90 -12.65 68.13
C ALA A 205 6.82 -12.92 69.35
N TRP A 206 7.76 -13.87 69.22
CA TRP A 206 8.83 -14.07 70.20
C TRP A 206 9.69 -12.81 70.40
N ARG A 207 10.24 -12.26 69.32
CA ARG A 207 11.18 -11.13 69.37
C ARG A 207 10.56 -9.86 69.97
N LYS A 208 9.25 -9.66 69.75
CA LYS A 208 8.52 -8.49 70.26
C LYS A 208 8.06 -8.62 71.72
N SER A 209 7.95 -9.84 72.23
CA SER A 209 7.51 -10.11 73.61
C SER A 209 8.67 -10.36 74.59
N GLY A 210 9.90 -10.53 74.09
CA GLY A 210 11.12 -10.67 74.90
C GLY A 210 11.19 -11.95 75.73
N LYS A 211 10.24 -12.88 75.57
CA LYS A 211 10.22 -14.17 76.27
C LYS A 211 10.25 -15.30 75.23
N PRO A 212 11.23 -16.25 75.25
CA PRO A 212 11.29 -17.43 74.36
C PRO A 212 9.91 -18.00 74.11
N PRO A 213 9.56 -18.40 72.86
CA PRO A 213 8.44 -19.29 72.71
C PRO A 213 8.92 -20.54 73.41
N THR A 214 8.42 -20.76 74.62
CA THR A 214 8.39 -22.08 75.20
C THR A 214 7.70 -22.92 74.14
N VAL A 215 8.48 -23.56 73.26
CA VAL A 215 8.21 -24.92 72.82
C VAL A 215 7.74 -25.54 74.12
N PRO A 216 6.45 -25.92 74.30
CA PRO A 216 6.09 -26.66 75.48
C PRO A 216 7.06 -27.82 75.39
N PRO A 217 8.07 -27.89 76.28
CA PRO A 217 8.75 -29.14 76.36
C PRO A 217 7.61 -30.10 76.67
N THR A 218 7.74 -31.34 76.24
CA THR A 218 7.09 -32.44 76.93
C THR A 218 7.55 -32.51 78.40
N ALA A 219 7.89 -31.38 79.05
CA ALA A 219 7.74 -31.12 80.45
C ALA A 219 6.25 -31.22 80.72
N LEU A 220 5.84 -32.46 81.04
CA LEU A 220 5.37 -32.74 82.39
C LEU A 220 5.34 -31.43 83.17
N ILE A 221 4.20 -30.73 83.16
CA ILE A 221 4.01 -29.53 83.98
C ILE A 221 4.42 -30.01 85.35
N SER A 222 5.60 -29.58 85.82
CA SER A 222 6.06 -30.05 87.11
C SER A 222 4.96 -29.61 88.08
N PRO A 223 4.49 -30.48 88.98
CA PRO A 223 3.37 -30.19 89.86
C PRO A 223 3.47 -28.80 90.53
N SER A 224 4.72 -28.32 90.72
CA SER A 224 5.06 -26.97 91.20
C SER A 224 4.39 -25.82 90.44
N LEU A 225 4.31 -25.84 89.10
CA LEU A 225 3.76 -24.71 88.34
C LEU A 225 2.23 -24.66 88.43
N ALA A 226 1.57 -25.83 88.39
CA ALA A 226 0.12 -25.93 88.59
C ALA A 226 -0.29 -25.44 89.99
N VAL A 227 0.51 -25.77 91.00
CA VAL A 227 0.31 -25.28 92.38
C VAL A 227 0.47 -23.76 92.46
N GLN A 228 1.39 -23.15 91.70
CA GLN A 228 1.55 -21.69 91.66
C GLN A 228 0.36 -20.97 91.02
N TYR A 229 -0.23 -21.52 89.94
CA TYR A 229 -1.42 -20.94 89.32
C TYR A 229 -2.64 -21.04 90.25
N ILE A 230 -2.86 -22.20 90.87
CA ILE A 230 -3.95 -22.39 91.84
C ILE A 230 -3.78 -21.43 93.03
N ALA A 231 -2.56 -21.28 93.56
CA ALA A 231 -2.29 -20.36 94.65
C ALA A 231 -2.57 -18.90 94.25
N LYS A 232 -2.19 -18.49 93.04
CA LYS A 232 -2.48 -17.15 92.54
C LYS A 232 -3.99 -16.91 92.40
N ASP A 233 -4.73 -17.84 91.81
CA ASP A 233 -6.17 -17.70 91.61
C ASP A 233 -6.93 -17.69 92.95
N ILE A 234 -6.45 -18.42 93.96
CA ILE A 234 -6.98 -18.37 95.32
C ILE A 234 -6.75 -16.99 95.96
N ILE A 235 -5.56 -16.42 95.81
CA ILE A 235 -5.24 -15.10 96.36
C ILE A 235 -6.08 -14.01 95.67
N GLU A 236 -6.22 -14.09 94.35
CA GLU A 236 -7.00 -13.13 93.56
C GLU A 236 -8.49 -13.21 93.89
N THR A 237 -9.04 -14.42 94.01
CA THR A 237 -10.44 -14.61 94.42
C THR A 237 -10.70 -14.21 95.88
N ALA A 238 -9.71 -14.40 96.78
CA ALA A 238 -9.79 -13.91 98.16
C ALA A 238 -9.82 -12.38 98.23
N ALA A 239 -9.02 -11.69 97.39
CA ALA A 239 -9.04 -10.23 97.30
C ALA A 239 -10.36 -9.70 96.73
N GLU A 240 -10.87 -10.32 95.65
CA GLU A 240 -12.19 -9.99 95.07
C GLU A 240 -13.32 -10.19 96.09
N PHE A 241 -13.22 -11.22 96.94
CA PHE A 241 -14.18 -11.48 98.01
C PHE A 241 -14.15 -10.40 99.09
N GLU A 242 -12.95 -10.04 99.56
CA GLU A 242 -12.77 -9.00 100.58
C GLU A 242 -13.31 -7.63 100.08
N GLU A 243 -13.09 -7.31 98.81
CA GLU A 243 -13.60 -6.07 98.23
C GLU A 243 -15.13 -6.10 98.05
N SER A 244 -15.67 -7.08 97.33
CA SER A 244 -17.09 -7.10 96.93
C SER A 244 -18.05 -7.49 98.06
N VAL A 245 -17.64 -8.38 98.96
CA VAL A 245 -18.50 -8.92 100.02
C VAL A 245 -18.25 -8.21 101.34
N VAL A 246 -16.99 -7.98 101.72
CA VAL A 246 -16.65 -7.43 103.04
C VAL A 246 -16.70 -5.90 103.04
N LYS A 247 -16.05 -5.22 102.07
CA LYS A 247 -15.99 -3.76 102.03
C LYS A 247 -17.25 -3.13 101.44
N GLU A 248 -17.68 -3.57 100.25
CA GLU A 248 -18.87 -3.02 99.60
C GLU A 248 -20.17 -3.58 100.21
N GLY A 249 -20.12 -4.78 100.80
CA GLY A 249 -21.31 -5.51 101.23
C GLY A 249 -21.79 -5.27 102.66
N ALA A 250 -20.99 -4.59 103.48
CA ALA A 250 -21.38 -4.15 104.81
C ALA A 250 -22.33 -2.95 104.72
N ASP A 251 -23.47 -3.02 105.40
CA ASP A 251 -24.35 -1.86 105.51
C ASP A 251 -23.65 -0.74 106.30
N PRO A 252 -23.61 0.50 105.79
CA PRO A 252 -22.84 1.59 106.41
C PRO A 252 -23.35 1.97 107.81
N VAL A 253 -24.57 1.58 108.17
CA VAL A 253 -25.19 1.88 109.47
C VAL A 253 -25.09 0.73 110.46
N THR A 254 -25.07 -0.53 110.01
CA THR A 254 -25.10 -1.71 110.90
C THR A 254 -23.83 -2.53 110.89
N GLY A 255 -22.93 -2.33 109.92
CA GLY A 255 -21.70 -3.11 109.72
C GLY A 255 -21.94 -4.59 109.40
N LYS A 256 -23.20 -5.02 109.29
CA LYS A 256 -23.56 -6.40 108.96
C LYS A 256 -23.53 -6.58 107.44
N ILE A 257 -22.93 -7.67 106.99
CA ILE A 257 -22.88 -8.03 105.58
C ILE A 257 -24.25 -8.59 105.18
N LYS A 258 -24.80 -8.10 104.07
CA LYS A 258 -26.04 -8.66 103.50
C LYS A 258 -25.78 -10.05 102.91
N TYR A 259 -26.56 -11.03 103.36
CA TYR A 259 -26.53 -12.41 102.87
C TYR A 259 -26.59 -12.50 101.33
N ASP A 260 -27.43 -11.69 100.68
CA ASP A 260 -27.57 -11.68 99.22
C ASP A 260 -26.27 -11.39 98.47
N LYS A 261 -25.38 -10.56 99.02
CA LYS A 261 -24.09 -10.25 98.36
C LYS A 261 -23.13 -11.43 98.43
N TYR A 262 -23.11 -12.14 99.56
CA TYR A 262 -22.32 -13.37 99.71
C TYR A 262 -22.78 -14.46 98.73
N ILE A 263 -24.09 -14.71 98.63
CA ILE A 263 -24.62 -15.71 97.67
C ILE A 263 -24.25 -15.34 96.24
N ARG A 264 -24.46 -14.08 95.84
CA ARG A 264 -24.15 -13.62 94.48
C ARG A 264 -22.67 -13.79 94.15
N PHE A 265 -21.78 -13.53 95.10
CA PHE A 265 -20.36 -13.82 94.93
C PHE A 265 -20.11 -15.31 94.71
N MET A 266 -20.64 -16.17 95.57
CA MET A 266 -20.46 -17.63 95.46
C MET A 266 -21.03 -18.18 94.15
N ASP A 267 -22.20 -17.73 93.72
CA ASP A 267 -22.80 -18.11 92.43
C ASP A 267 -21.92 -17.67 91.25
N ASN A 268 -21.38 -16.46 91.30
CA ASN A 268 -20.48 -15.95 90.26
C ASN A 268 -19.15 -16.69 90.24
N TRP A 269 -18.63 -17.06 91.41
CA TRP A 269 -17.41 -17.85 91.56
C TRP A 269 -17.61 -19.26 91.01
N ILE A 270 -18.69 -19.95 91.37
CA ILE A 270 -19.05 -21.25 90.79
C ILE A 270 -19.16 -21.16 89.27
N LYS A 271 -19.83 -20.13 88.73
CA LYS A 271 -19.91 -19.88 87.28
C LYS A 271 -18.54 -19.59 86.64
N LYS A 272 -17.60 -18.97 87.36
CA LYS A 272 -16.21 -18.76 86.88
C LYS A 272 -15.48 -20.10 86.81
N CYS A 273 -15.52 -20.90 87.87
CA CYS A 273 -14.93 -22.24 87.91
C CYS A 273 -15.52 -23.17 86.84
N ASP A 274 -16.83 -23.16 86.62
CA ASP A 274 -17.48 -23.98 85.58
C ASP A 274 -17.04 -23.58 84.17
N ARG A 275 -16.89 -22.27 83.91
CA ARG A 275 -16.37 -21.76 82.62
C ARG A 275 -14.93 -22.24 82.39
N GLU A 276 -14.07 -22.12 83.38
CA GLU A 276 -12.67 -22.57 83.30
C GLU A 276 -12.58 -24.09 83.13
N LEU A 277 -13.39 -24.86 83.88
CA LEU A 277 -13.49 -26.30 83.73
C LEU A 277 -13.94 -26.69 82.32
N GLY A 278 -14.93 -25.97 81.76
CA GLY A 278 -15.37 -26.13 80.38
C GLY A 278 -14.24 -25.90 79.37
N MET A 279 -13.47 -24.82 79.55
CA MET A 279 -12.31 -24.51 78.71
C MET A 279 -11.22 -25.58 78.79
N LEU A 280 -10.89 -26.06 79.99
CA LEU A 280 -9.90 -27.12 80.20
C LEU A 280 -10.35 -28.45 79.58
N ARG A 281 -11.64 -28.81 79.70
CA ARG A 281 -12.19 -30.01 79.05
C ARG A 281 -12.13 -29.93 77.53
N LEU A 282 -12.45 -28.77 76.95
CA LEU A 282 -12.35 -28.55 75.52
C LEU A 282 -10.89 -28.62 75.04
N SER A 283 -9.97 -27.97 75.76
CA SER A 283 -8.53 -28.03 75.48
C SER A 283 -8.00 -29.46 75.52
N LYS A 284 -8.35 -30.23 76.57
CA LYS A 284 -8.01 -31.65 76.69
C LYS A 284 -8.54 -32.47 75.52
N SER A 285 -9.80 -32.27 75.11
CA SER A 285 -10.40 -32.98 73.97
C SER A 285 -9.71 -32.64 72.65
N THR A 286 -9.33 -31.37 72.45
CA THR A 286 -8.61 -30.92 71.25
C THR A 286 -7.20 -31.51 71.20
N LEU A 287 -6.44 -31.46 72.31
CA LEU A 287 -5.11 -32.07 72.40
C LEU A 287 -5.17 -33.58 72.20
N ALA A 288 -6.17 -34.27 72.75
CA ALA A 288 -6.34 -35.70 72.53
C ALA A 288 -6.59 -36.04 71.05
N ARG A 289 -7.38 -35.23 70.32
CA ARG A 289 -7.57 -35.41 68.86
C ARG A 289 -6.30 -35.13 68.07
N GLU A 290 -5.50 -34.15 68.48
CA GLU A 290 -4.23 -33.86 67.83
C GLU A 290 -3.22 -34.98 68.06
N LEU A 291 -3.17 -35.54 69.27
CA LEU A 291 -2.32 -36.67 69.61
C LEU A 291 -2.67 -37.90 68.75
N THR A 292 -3.96 -38.29 68.69
CA THR A 292 -4.37 -39.43 67.87
C THR A 292 -4.11 -39.21 66.38
N ARG A 293 -4.26 -37.98 65.89
CA ARG A 293 -3.91 -37.63 64.50
C ARG A 293 -2.41 -37.80 64.23
N LEU A 294 -1.56 -37.37 65.15
CA LEU A 294 -0.11 -37.51 65.03
C LEU A 294 0.31 -38.97 65.10
N ASP A 295 -0.28 -39.77 66.00
CA ASP A 295 0.00 -41.21 66.10
C ASP A 295 -0.35 -41.95 64.81
N VAL A 296 -1.49 -41.66 64.19
CA VAL A 296 -1.88 -42.24 62.90
C VAL A 296 -0.92 -41.82 61.79
N HIS A 297 -0.47 -40.56 61.78
CA HIS A 297 0.50 -40.10 60.78
C HIS A 297 1.87 -40.77 60.96
N LEU A 298 2.30 -40.94 62.21
CA LEU A 298 3.56 -41.60 62.54
C LEU A 298 3.53 -43.08 62.13
N ALA A 299 2.45 -43.80 62.45
CA ALA A 299 2.24 -45.17 62.02
C ALA A 299 2.22 -45.30 60.48
N PHE A 300 1.62 -44.34 59.78
CA PHE A 300 1.62 -44.31 58.32
C PHE A 300 3.03 -44.09 57.73
N VAL A 301 3.81 -43.16 58.29
CA VAL A 301 5.19 -42.91 57.85
C VAL A 301 6.08 -44.11 58.14
N GLU A 302 5.91 -44.77 59.30
CA GLU A 302 6.63 -46.00 59.63
C GLU A 302 6.30 -47.14 58.66
N GLU A 303 5.02 -47.31 58.31
CA GLU A 303 4.59 -48.33 57.35
C GLU A 303 5.11 -48.03 55.94
N MET A 304 5.03 -46.77 55.47
CA MET A 304 5.62 -46.38 54.18
C MET A 304 7.15 -46.54 54.16
N GLY A 305 7.82 -46.27 55.28
CA GLY A 305 9.26 -46.45 55.41
C GLY A 305 9.67 -47.93 55.40
N ARG A 306 8.84 -48.83 55.93
CA ARG A 306 9.05 -50.29 55.88
C ARG A 306 8.73 -50.89 54.51
N GLN A 307 7.76 -50.31 53.80
CA GLN A 307 7.36 -50.75 52.45
C GLN A 307 8.29 -50.26 51.33
N LEU A 308 9.24 -49.37 51.63
CA LEU A 308 10.21 -48.91 50.65
C LEU A 308 11.28 -49.99 50.45
N HIS A 309 11.12 -50.80 49.39
CA HIS A 309 12.05 -51.87 49.09
C HIS A 309 13.30 -51.32 48.40
N ALA A 310 14.44 -52.01 48.54
CA ALA A 310 15.63 -51.73 47.72
C ALA A 310 15.30 -51.71 46.21
N ILE A 311 14.34 -52.54 45.80
CA ILE A 311 13.83 -52.61 44.43
C ILE A 311 13.19 -51.28 43.98
N ASP A 312 12.49 -50.56 44.87
CA ASP A 312 11.86 -49.28 44.52
C ASP A 312 12.90 -48.22 44.19
N PHE A 313 14.03 -48.21 44.89
CA PHE A 313 15.16 -47.34 44.57
C PHE A 313 15.79 -47.67 43.22
N ASP A 314 15.94 -48.96 42.90
CA ASP A 314 16.45 -49.39 41.60
C ASP A 314 15.48 -49.05 40.47
N ILE A 315 14.17 -49.23 40.68
CA ILE A 315 13.12 -48.79 39.75
C ILE A 315 13.21 -47.28 39.53
N GLN A 316 13.27 -46.49 40.61
CA GLN A 316 13.38 -45.03 40.51
C GLN A 316 14.65 -44.61 39.76
N LYS A 317 15.76 -45.32 39.97
CA LYS A 317 17.02 -45.08 39.25
C LYS A 317 16.89 -45.39 37.76
N ILE A 318 16.25 -46.52 37.40
CA ILE A 318 15.98 -46.90 36.01
C ILE A 318 15.07 -45.87 35.34
N GLU A 319 13.99 -45.46 36.00
CA GLU A 319 13.05 -44.46 35.49
C GLU A 319 13.72 -43.09 35.30
N SER A 320 14.58 -42.70 36.25
CA SER A 320 15.38 -41.48 36.15
C SER A 320 16.33 -41.55 34.95
N GLU A 321 17.04 -42.66 34.76
CA GLU A 321 17.95 -42.85 33.63
C GLU A 321 17.21 -42.85 32.28
N GLN A 322 16.04 -43.50 32.20
CA GLN A 322 15.19 -43.46 31.02
C GLN A 322 14.67 -42.06 30.71
N SER A 323 14.31 -41.30 31.75
CA SER A 323 13.87 -39.91 31.59
C SER A 323 15.01 -39.03 31.10
N LEU A 324 16.23 -39.24 31.61
CA LEU A 324 17.43 -38.52 31.15
C LEU A 324 17.71 -38.78 29.66
N LYS A 325 17.66 -40.05 29.22
CA LYS A 325 17.83 -40.41 27.79
C LYS A 325 16.77 -39.75 26.89
N LYS A 326 15.52 -39.63 27.37
CA LYS A 326 14.46 -38.94 26.62
C LYS A 326 14.72 -37.44 26.54
N ILE A 327 15.22 -36.82 27.61
CA ILE A 327 15.61 -35.41 27.62
C ILE A 327 16.74 -35.18 26.61
N ASP A 328 17.80 -36.00 26.64
CA ASP A 328 18.94 -35.87 25.72
C ASP A 328 18.49 -35.98 24.25
N HIS A 329 17.61 -36.92 23.94
CA HIS A 329 17.04 -37.07 22.60
C HIS A 329 16.21 -35.84 22.18
N GLN A 330 15.40 -35.29 23.10
CA GLN A 330 14.65 -34.06 22.83
C GLN A 330 15.58 -32.86 22.62
N ASP A 331 16.67 -32.77 23.37
CA ASP A 331 17.66 -31.70 23.25
C ASP A 331 18.42 -31.75 21.92
N VAL A 332 18.73 -32.94 21.40
CA VAL A 332 19.26 -33.10 20.03
C VAL A 332 18.24 -32.56 19.02
N LYS A 333 16.98 -32.98 19.10
CA LYS A 333 15.92 -32.52 18.19
C LYS A 333 15.70 -31.01 18.26
N ILE A 334 15.72 -30.42 19.45
CA ILE A 334 15.61 -28.96 19.63
C ILE A 334 16.79 -28.24 18.98
N ARG A 335 18.01 -28.76 19.10
CA ARG A 335 19.19 -28.20 18.44
C ARG A 335 19.08 -28.25 16.92
N GLU A 336 18.63 -29.37 16.35
CA GLU A 336 18.39 -29.50 14.90
C GLU A 336 17.32 -28.52 14.41
N MET A 337 16.18 -28.43 15.11
CA MET A 337 15.13 -27.46 14.77
C MET A 337 15.63 -26.03 14.85
N LYS A 338 16.41 -25.66 15.88
CA LYS A 338 17.02 -24.32 16.00
C LYS A 338 17.94 -24.00 14.82
N LEU A 339 18.74 -24.97 14.38
CA LEU A 339 19.61 -24.81 13.22
C LEU A 339 18.79 -24.58 11.94
N LEU A 340 17.74 -25.38 11.71
CA LEU A 340 16.84 -25.22 10.57
C LEU A 340 16.12 -23.86 10.61
N THR A 341 15.62 -23.43 11.77
CA THR A 341 15.01 -22.10 11.94
C THR A 341 15.99 -20.98 11.61
N ALA A 342 17.25 -21.08 12.06
CA ALA A 342 18.29 -20.09 11.75
C ALA A 342 18.62 -20.06 10.25
N GLN A 343 18.71 -21.22 9.60
CA GLN A 343 18.94 -21.32 8.15
C GLN A 343 17.78 -20.73 7.35
N CYS A 344 16.53 -21.04 7.73
CA CYS A 344 15.33 -20.48 7.12
C CYS A 344 15.27 -18.96 7.29
N SER A 345 15.56 -18.44 8.49
CA SER A 345 15.62 -17.00 8.77
C SER A 345 16.68 -16.30 7.92
N LYS A 346 17.87 -16.91 7.75
CA LYS A 346 18.92 -16.41 6.84
C LYS A 346 18.48 -16.39 5.38
N LYS A 347 17.79 -17.43 4.91
CA LYS A 347 17.25 -17.50 3.54
C LYS A 347 16.19 -16.42 3.32
N LEU A 348 15.28 -16.25 4.28
CA LEU A 348 14.24 -15.22 4.24
C LEU A 348 14.86 -13.81 4.19
N SER A 349 15.87 -13.54 5.03
CA SER A 349 16.55 -12.24 5.05
C SER A 349 17.23 -11.92 3.71
N ARG A 350 17.92 -12.91 3.12
CA ARG A 350 18.53 -12.78 1.78
C ARG A 350 17.48 -12.50 0.70
N ASN A 351 16.38 -13.25 0.71
CA ASN A 351 15.29 -13.04 -0.25
C ASN A 351 14.67 -11.65 -0.09
N ASN A 352 14.49 -11.16 1.14
CA ASN A 352 13.99 -9.82 1.40
C ASN A 352 14.92 -8.73 0.86
N SER A 353 16.24 -8.86 1.08
CA SER A 353 17.23 -7.94 0.51
C SER A 353 17.24 -7.97 -1.03
N CYS A 354 17.15 -9.15 -1.64
CA CYS A 354 17.07 -9.31 -3.09
C CYS A 354 15.80 -8.65 -3.66
N MET A 355 14.66 -8.89 -3.04
CA MET A 355 13.39 -8.27 -3.42
C MET A 355 13.44 -6.74 -3.30
N HIS A 356 14.04 -6.22 -2.23
CA HIS A 356 14.22 -4.78 -2.05
C HIS A 356 15.12 -4.18 -3.14
N GLN A 357 16.19 -4.89 -3.52
CA GLN A 357 17.04 -4.48 -4.64
C GLN A 357 16.25 -4.45 -5.95
N SER A 358 15.50 -5.50 -6.28
CA SER A 358 14.67 -5.53 -7.50
C SER A 358 13.59 -4.44 -7.51
N LEU A 359 13.06 -4.05 -6.35
CA LEU A 359 12.13 -2.92 -6.26
C LEU A 359 12.83 -1.59 -6.56
N MET A 360 14.04 -1.37 -6.05
CA MET A 360 14.85 -0.19 -6.37
C MET A 360 15.19 -0.14 -7.86
N ASP A 361 15.61 -1.26 -8.44
CA ASP A 361 15.92 -1.36 -9.88
C ASP A 361 14.68 -1.05 -10.72
N ARG A 362 13.50 -1.56 -10.33
CA ARG A 362 12.23 -1.24 -11.00
C ARG A 362 11.92 0.25 -10.96
N HIS A 363 12.07 0.90 -9.80
CA HIS A 363 11.84 2.34 -9.69
C HIS A 363 12.80 3.15 -10.57
N GLN A 364 14.07 2.77 -10.64
CA GLN A 364 15.03 3.40 -11.55
C GLN A 364 14.60 3.26 -13.01
N ILE A 365 14.14 2.08 -13.43
CA ILE A 365 13.64 1.85 -14.79
C ILE A 365 12.38 2.69 -15.07
N GLU A 366 11.49 2.86 -14.08
CA GLU A 366 10.30 3.72 -14.21
C GLU A 366 10.68 5.19 -14.40
N ASP A 367 11.65 5.68 -13.62
CA ASP A 367 12.17 7.04 -13.77
C ASP A 367 12.86 7.22 -15.14
N GLU A 368 13.59 6.23 -15.63
CA GLU A 368 14.18 6.24 -16.97
C GLU A 368 13.11 6.25 -18.08
N LEU A 369 12.06 5.45 -17.94
CA LEU A 369 10.93 5.39 -18.90
C LEU A 369 10.20 6.73 -18.98
N THR A 370 9.84 7.31 -17.84
CA THR A 370 9.20 8.63 -17.80
C THR A 370 10.12 9.71 -18.40
N GLY A 371 11.42 9.65 -18.12
CA GLY A 371 12.41 10.51 -18.75
C GLY A 371 12.50 10.36 -20.28
N GLN A 372 12.36 9.14 -20.79
CA GLN A 372 12.30 8.86 -22.23
C GLN A 372 11.00 9.33 -22.87
N GLU A 373 9.85 9.14 -22.20
CA GLU A 373 8.55 9.63 -22.66
C GLU A 373 8.57 11.15 -22.87
N VAL A 374 9.08 11.90 -21.88
CA VAL A 374 9.24 13.36 -21.99
C VAL A 374 10.20 13.76 -23.11
N ARG A 375 11.23 12.95 -23.41
CA ARG A 375 12.13 13.21 -24.54
C ARG A 375 11.44 12.95 -25.88
N ILE A 376 10.67 11.87 -25.99
CA ILE A 376 9.89 11.54 -27.18
C ILE A 376 8.90 12.65 -27.49
N GLU A 377 8.20 13.17 -26.48
CA GLU A 377 7.22 14.25 -26.69
C GLU A 377 7.87 15.54 -27.20
N ARG A 378 9.02 15.92 -26.63
CA ARG A 378 9.82 17.05 -27.16
C ARG A 378 10.24 16.86 -28.62
N MET A 379 10.70 15.66 -28.99
CA MET A 379 11.07 15.37 -30.38
C MET A 379 9.86 15.43 -31.33
N LYS A 380 8.67 15.01 -30.89
CA LYS A 380 7.44 15.15 -31.70
C LYS A 380 7.10 16.62 -31.95
N GLU A 381 7.19 17.47 -30.92
CA GLU A 381 6.98 18.92 -31.07
C GLU A 381 7.98 19.54 -32.05
N GLU A 382 9.26 19.14 -32.00
CA GLU A 382 10.28 19.58 -32.95
C GLU A 382 9.97 19.12 -34.39
N ILE A 383 9.52 17.87 -34.56
CA ILE A 383 9.10 17.33 -35.86
C ILE A 383 7.95 18.17 -36.43
N GLU A 384 6.94 18.52 -35.64
CA GLU A 384 5.81 19.34 -36.10
C GLU A 384 6.25 20.76 -36.47
N LYS A 385 7.17 21.37 -35.71
CA LYS A 385 7.77 22.67 -36.07
C LYS A 385 8.51 22.60 -37.41
N VAL A 386 9.33 21.56 -37.62
CA VAL A 386 10.08 21.35 -38.87
C VAL A 386 9.15 21.09 -40.04
N LYS A 387 8.10 20.28 -39.88
CA LYS A 387 7.06 20.08 -40.90
C LYS A 387 6.39 21.39 -41.29
N GLY A 388 6.05 22.23 -40.31
CA GLY A 388 5.50 23.57 -40.54
C GLY A 388 6.43 24.46 -41.36
N GLN A 389 7.72 24.49 -41.04
CA GLN A 389 8.73 25.22 -41.81
C GLN A 389 8.90 24.67 -43.23
N ALA A 390 8.93 23.35 -43.39
CA ALA A 390 9.03 22.69 -44.69
C ALA A 390 7.82 23.00 -45.58
N LYS A 391 6.60 23.06 -45.01
CA LYS A 391 5.39 23.47 -45.73
C LYS A 391 5.50 24.91 -46.23
N LYS A 392 5.89 25.86 -45.37
CA LYS A 392 6.10 27.27 -45.75
C LYS A 392 7.17 27.42 -46.84
N ALA A 393 8.26 26.65 -46.75
CA ALA A 393 9.31 26.65 -47.77
C ALA A 393 8.79 26.12 -49.12
N ARG A 394 7.96 25.06 -49.11
CA ARG A 394 7.30 24.54 -50.33
C ARG A 394 6.35 25.54 -50.94
N GLU A 395 5.52 26.21 -50.15
CA GLU A 395 4.61 27.27 -50.64
C GLU A 395 5.39 28.40 -51.32
N LYS A 396 6.49 28.86 -50.71
CA LYS A 396 7.39 29.84 -51.33
C LYS A 396 7.99 29.33 -52.64
N TYR A 397 8.46 28.09 -52.67
CA TYR A 397 9.00 27.48 -53.88
C TYR A 397 7.97 27.41 -55.01
N GLU A 398 6.75 26.96 -54.73
CA GLU A 398 5.67 26.92 -55.73
C GLU A 398 5.29 28.33 -56.21
N SER A 399 5.29 29.34 -55.33
CA SER A 399 5.04 30.74 -55.74
C SER A 399 6.13 31.27 -56.69
N ILE A 400 7.40 30.98 -56.41
CA ILE A 400 8.53 31.36 -57.27
C ILE A 400 8.47 30.60 -58.60
N LYS A 401 8.11 29.32 -58.56
CA LYS A 401 7.94 28.49 -59.76
C LYS A 401 6.81 29.02 -60.64
N HIS A 402 5.65 29.33 -60.07
CA HIS A 402 4.54 29.96 -60.80
C HIS A 402 4.97 31.32 -61.39
N LEU A 403 5.67 32.14 -60.62
CA LEU A 403 6.19 33.43 -61.11
C LEU A 403 7.13 33.23 -62.28
N LYS A 404 8.03 32.23 -62.21
CA LYS A 404 8.96 31.88 -63.29
C LYS A 404 8.23 31.37 -64.55
N GLU A 405 7.18 30.58 -64.39
CA GLU A 405 6.37 30.05 -65.51
C GLU A 405 5.51 31.16 -66.16
N THR A 406 4.99 32.09 -65.35
CA THR A 406 4.17 33.22 -65.82
C THR A 406 5.01 34.35 -66.40
N TYR A 407 6.25 34.52 -65.91
CA TYR A 407 7.18 35.52 -66.39
C TYR A 407 7.70 35.15 -67.78
N THR A 408 6.95 35.56 -68.79
CA THR A 408 7.40 35.58 -70.16
C THR A 408 8.24 36.84 -70.37
N VAL A 409 9.52 36.65 -70.70
CA VAL A 409 10.38 37.75 -71.12
C VAL A 409 9.71 38.38 -72.35
N PRO A 410 9.39 39.70 -72.32
CA PRO A 410 8.80 40.37 -73.46
C PRO A 410 9.63 40.10 -74.71
N ASP A 411 8.97 39.77 -75.82
CA ASP A 411 9.66 39.48 -77.07
C ASP A 411 10.59 40.65 -77.41
N VAL A 412 11.84 40.35 -77.79
CA VAL A 412 12.87 41.35 -78.09
C VAL A 412 12.34 42.32 -79.16
N VAL A 413 11.50 41.83 -80.07
CA VAL A 413 10.84 42.64 -81.09
C VAL A 413 9.86 43.65 -80.49
N GLU A 414 9.09 43.28 -79.48
CA GLU A 414 8.15 44.18 -78.80
C GLU A 414 8.90 45.26 -78.00
N TYR A 415 10.00 44.89 -77.34
CA TYR A 415 10.88 45.84 -76.67
C TYR A 415 11.49 46.86 -77.66
N VAL A 416 12.00 46.37 -78.80
CA VAL A 416 12.53 47.23 -79.86
C VAL A 416 11.45 48.14 -80.45
N LYS A 417 10.22 47.64 -80.63
CA LYS A 417 9.07 48.46 -81.07
C LYS A 417 8.76 49.57 -80.07
N LYS A 418 8.67 49.28 -78.78
CA LYS A 418 8.43 50.31 -77.76
C LYS A 418 9.57 51.32 -77.66
N ILE A 419 10.82 50.89 -77.84
CA ILE A 419 11.96 51.82 -77.94
C ILE A 419 11.84 52.71 -79.18
N ALA A 420 11.45 52.16 -80.33
CA ALA A 420 11.22 52.92 -81.55
C ALA A 420 10.09 53.95 -81.35
N GLU A 421 8.96 53.55 -80.79
CA GLU A 421 7.84 54.44 -80.43
C GLU A 421 8.29 55.56 -79.48
N LEU A 422 9.05 55.23 -78.43
CA LEU A 422 9.59 56.21 -77.48
C LEU A 422 10.51 57.21 -78.20
N ASN A 423 11.36 56.73 -79.10
CA ASN A 423 12.26 57.58 -79.88
C ASN A 423 11.51 58.46 -80.88
N ASP A 424 10.45 57.95 -81.51
CA ASP A 424 9.60 58.73 -82.41
C ASP A 424 8.81 59.79 -81.64
N MET A 425 8.32 59.47 -80.45
CA MET A 425 7.72 60.46 -79.54
C MET A 425 8.74 61.52 -79.12
N LYS A 426 9.97 61.14 -78.76
CA LYS A 426 11.06 62.10 -78.47
C LYS A 426 11.40 63.00 -79.66
N ARG A 427 11.49 62.43 -80.88
CA ARG A 427 11.67 63.21 -82.11
C ARG A 427 10.50 64.16 -82.34
N GLY A 428 9.27 63.69 -82.15
CA GLY A 428 8.05 64.50 -82.23
C GLY A 428 8.12 65.70 -81.30
N VAL A 429 8.45 65.47 -80.02
CA VAL A 429 8.65 66.54 -79.02
C VAL A 429 9.73 67.53 -79.47
N SER A 430 10.86 67.05 -80.00
CA SER A 430 11.94 67.91 -80.51
C SER A 430 11.48 68.77 -81.70
N ILE A 431 10.74 68.18 -82.65
CA ILE A 431 10.16 68.90 -83.80
C ILE A 431 9.16 69.96 -83.32
N TRP A 432 8.26 69.62 -82.39
CA TRP A 432 7.32 70.56 -81.81
C TRP A 432 8.01 71.68 -81.06
N LYS A 433 9.08 71.38 -80.32
CA LYS A 433 9.91 72.38 -79.65
C LYS A 433 10.56 73.34 -80.66
N ARG A 434 11.06 72.82 -81.79
CA ARG A 434 11.62 73.64 -82.88
C ARG A 434 10.55 74.48 -83.59
N ARG A 435 9.38 73.91 -83.86
CA ARG A 435 8.23 74.65 -84.44
C ARG A 435 7.78 75.79 -83.54
N LYS A 436 7.67 75.53 -82.23
CA LYS A 436 7.39 76.55 -81.23
C LYS A 436 8.45 77.65 -81.27
N GLN A 437 9.74 77.30 -81.28
CA GLN A 437 10.82 78.29 -81.40
C GLN A 437 10.72 79.13 -82.68
N VAL A 438 10.40 78.54 -83.84
CA VAL A 438 10.21 79.29 -85.09
C VAL A 438 9.00 80.23 -84.99
N GLN A 439 7.89 79.77 -84.40
CA GLN A 439 6.72 80.62 -84.14
C GLN A 439 7.05 81.75 -83.16
N ASP A 440 7.79 81.47 -82.09
CA ASP A 440 8.26 82.46 -81.13
C ASP A 440 9.14 83.52 -81.82
N VAL A 441 10.06 83.10 -82.70
CA VAL A 441 10.90 84.02 -83.50
C VAL A 441 10.08 84.84 -84.49
N ALA A 442 9.07 84.25 -85.15
CA ALA A 442 8.16 84.97 -86.03
C ALA A 442 7.30 85.99 -85.27
N ILE A 443 6.75 85.61 -84.11
CA ILE A 443 6.02 86.52 -83.21
C ILE A 443 6.96 87.63 -82.72
N MET A 444 8.20 87.33 -82.35
CA MET A 444 9.20 88.33 -82.01
C MET A 444 9.54 89.26 -83.18
N GLY A 445 9.56 88.74 -84.41
CA GLY A 445 9.71 89.51 -85.65
C GLY A 445 8.55 90.48 -85.85
N ILE A 446 7.32 89.98 -85.83
CA ILE A 446 6.10 90.80 -85.92
C ILE A 446 6.05 91.84 -84.81
N ARG A 447 6.41 91.48 -83.57
CA ARG A 447 6.49 92.44 -82.45
C ARG A 447 7.55 93.51 -82.69
N ARG A 448 8.70 93.17 -83.27
CA ARG A 448 9.72 94.15 -83.67
C ARG A 448 9.22 95.05 -84.80
N ASP A 449 8.60 94.51 -85.83
CA ASP A 449 8.05 95.28 -86.94
C ASP A 449 6.92 96.21 -86.48
N LEU A 450 6.02 95.72 -85.61
CA LEU A 450 5.02 96.56 -84.93
C LEU A 450 5.71 97.66 -84.13
N LYS A 451 6.72 97.33 -83.33
CA LYS A 451 7.45 98.31 -82.52
C LYS A 451 8.10 99.39 -83.39
N ILE A 452 8.68 99.01 -84.53
CA ILE A 452 9.27 99.95 -85.50
C ILE A 452 8.17 100.82 -86.15
N GLN A 453 7.03 100.24 -86.54
CA GLN A 453 5.88 101.00 -87.07
C GLN A 453 5.27 101.95 -86.03
N ILE A 454 5.29 101.59 -84.75
CA ILE A 454 4.83 102.45 -83.66
C ILE A 454 5.84 103.56 -83.39
N GLN A 455 7.14 103.26 -83.49
CA GLN A 455 8.20 104.26 -83.37
C GLN A 455 8.24 105.26 -84.54
N SER A 456 7.73 104.90 -85.73
CA SER A 456 7.55 105.82 -86.87
C SER A 456 6.17 106.48 -86.94
N ALA A 457 5.25 106.15 -86.03
CA ALA A 457 3.94 106.78 -85.93
C ALA A 457 4.00 108.14 -85.19
N PRO A 458 3.10 109.09 -85.50
CA PRO A 458 3.01 110.38 -84.81
C PRO A 458 2.80 110.23 -83.29
N SER A 459 3.29 111.18 -82.47
CA SER A 459 3.42 111.00 -81.01
C SER A 459 2.13 110.67 -80.25
N TRP A 460 0.95 110.98 -80.81
CA TRP A 460 -0.34 110.60 -80.22
C TRP A 460 -0.66 109.10 -80.34
N VAL A 461 -0.04 108.37 -81.28
CA VAL A 461 -0.16 106.92 -81.43
C VAL A 461 0.78 106.18 -80.48
N GLN A 462 1.98 106.74 -80.25
CA GLN A 462 2.96 106.20 -79.28
C GLN A 462 2.42 106.23 -77.84
N ALA A 463 1.82 107.35 -77.43
CA ALA A 463 1.20 107.49 -76.11
C ALA A 463 0.03 106.52 -75.87
N LYS A 464 -0.69 106.13 -76.94
CA LYS A 464 -1.82 105.19 -76.85
C LYS A 464 -1.36 103.72 -76.81
N TYR A 465 -0.22 103.40 -77.44
CA TYR A 465 0.36 102.06 -77.38
C TYR A 465 1.02 101.77 -76.03
N GLU A 466 1.67 102.76 -75.41
CA GLU A 466 2.23 102.62 -74.06
C GLU A 466 1.14 102.44 -73.00
N GLN A 467 -0.04 103.04 -73.17
CA GLN A 467 -1.21 102.77 -72.31
C GLN A 467 -1.80 101.36 -72.47
N LEU A 468 -1.65 100.73 -73.65
CA LEU A 468 -2.10 99.35 -73.90
C LEU A 468 -1.04 98.31 -73.52
N ALA A 469 0.25 98.65 -73.55
CA ALA A 469 1.36 97.78 -73.17
C ALA A 469 1.59 97.71 -71.64
N SER A 470 1.13 98.70 -70.88
CA SER A 470 1.13 98.69 -69.40
C SER A 470 -0.13 98.05 -68.79
N GLY A 471 -1.06 97.56 -69.62
CA GLY A 471 -2.20 96.78 -69.18
C GLY A 471 -1.82 95.30 -69.02
N ASP A 472 -1.50 94.90 -67.79
CA ASP A 472 -1.38 93.50 -67.36
C ASP A 472 -2.72 92.77 -67.58
N SER A 473 -2.93 92.29 -68.79
CA SER A 473 -4.07 91.45 -69.16
C SER A 473 -3.57 90.31 -70.03
N THR A 474 -2.76 89.43 -69.43
CA THR A 474 -2.67 88.04 -69.88
C THR A 474 -3.97 87.31 -69.52
N GLN A 475 -5.08 87.68 -70.17
CA GLN A 475 -6.23 86.81 -70.29
C GLN A 475 -5.88 85.75 -71.32
N ILE A 476 -5.43 84.59 -70.85
CA ILE A 476 -5.23 83.43 -71.70
C ILE A 476 -6.60 82.82 -72.00
N LEU A 477 -7.18 83.18 -73.14
CA LEU A 477 -8.36 82.50 -73.69
C LEU A 477 -7.89 81.19 -74.32
N ASN A 478 -8.08 80.08 -73.60
CA ASN A 478 -7.93 78.75 -74.17
C ASN A 478 -9.30 78.27 -74.67
N MET A 479 -9.38 77.95 -75.97
CA MET A 479 -10.55 77.31 -76.58
C MET A 479 -10.52 75.81 -76.33
N ASP A 480 -11.61 75.26 -75.82
CA ASP A 480 -11.86 73.83 -75.92
C ASP A 480 -12.31 73.47 -77.35
N LYS A 481 -12.25 72.18 -77.71
CA LYS A 481 -12.56 71.68 -79.06
C LYS A 481 -14.04 71.85 -79.47
N LYS A 482 -14.87 72.53 -78.66
CA LYS A 482 -16.30 72.77 -78.90
C LYS A 482 -16.69 74.27 -78.86
N GLY A 483 -15.74 75.18 -78.70
CA GLY A 483 -15.95 76.62 -78.90
C GLY A 483 -16.65 77.37 -77.75
N ASN A 484 -16.62 76.85 -76.52
CA ASN A 484 -17.22 77.52 -75.37
C ASN A 484 -16.14 78.17 -74.47
N PHE A 485 -16.37 79.43 -74.08
CA PHE A 485 -15.48 80.15 -73.17
C PHE A 485 -15.77 79.77 -71.71
N LYS A 486 -14.81 79.10 -71.05
CA LYS A 486 -14.84 78.84 -69.60
C LYS A 486 -13.70 79.59 -68.91
N LEU A 487 -14.05 80.42 -67.93
CA LEU A 487 -13.15 81.04 -66.97
C LEU A 487 -12.75 79.98 -65.93
N PHE A 488 -11.47 79.62 -65.86
CA PHE A 488 -10.93 78.82 -64.76
C PHE A 488 -10.03 79.70 -63.89
N PHE A 489 -10.32 79.75 -62.60
CA PHE A 489 -9.39 80.19 -61.58
C PHE A 489 -8.39 79.07 -61.31
N ASN A 490 -7.13 79.43 -61.22
CA ASN A 490 -6.01 78.51 -61.06
C ASN A 490 -5.87 78.11 -59.59
N ASP A 491 -6.49 77.01 -59.17
CA ASP A 491 -6.29 76.43 -57.84
C ASP A 491 -5.14 75.42 -57.85
N ASN A 492 -3.99 75.85 -57.31
CA ASN A 492 -2.87 75.01 -56.95
C ASN A 492 -3.27 74.08 -55.77
N SER A 493 -3.89 72.93 -56.04
CA SER A 493 -4.24 71.95 -55.00
C SER A 493 -4.34 70.52 -55.55
N SER A 494 -3.23 69.96 -56.04
CA SER A 494 -3.12 68.51 -56.27
C SER A 494 -1.69 68.03 -56.13
N ASP A 495 -1.16 68.06 -54.90
CA ASP A 495 0.19 67.58 -54.57
C ASP A 495 0.18 66.65 -53.34
N LYS A 496 -0.92 65.93 -53.11
CA LYS A 496 -1.13 65.13 -51.87
C LYS A 496 -1.41 63.63 -52.04
N THR A 497 -1.36 63.07 -53.24
CA THR A 497 -1.70 61.63 -53.44
C THR A 497 -0.54 60.74 -53.87
N ILE A 498 0.73 61.15 -53.68
CA ILE A 498 1.91 60.35 -54.09
C ILE A 498 2.62 59.67 -52.90
N LYS A 499 2.13 59.80 -51.66
CA LYS A 499 2.83 59.24 -50.47
C LYS A 499 2.22 57.99 -49.84
N GLU A 500 1.13 57.43 -50.36
CA GLU A 500 0.47 56.25 -49.77
C GLU A 500 0.67 54.93 -50.55
N GLU A 501 1.40 54.94 -51.68
CA GLU A 501 1.64 53.71 -52.47
C GLU A 501 3.01 53.05 -52.24
N GLU A 502 3.88 53.58 -51.37
CA GLU A 502 5.20 52.99 -51.09
C GLU A 502 5.24 52.02 -49.88
N GLU A 503 4.13 51.81 -49.15
CA GLU A 503 4.14 50.99 -47.93
C GLU A 503 3.52 49.57 -48.07
N TYR A 504 3.21 49.13 -49.30
CA TYR A 504 2.62 47.80 -49.56
C TYR A 504 3.53 46.76 -50.22
N LEU A 505 4.84 47.00 -50.29
CA LEU A 505 5.82 46.04 -50.84
C LEU A 505 7.07 45.95 -49.96
N LEU A 506 6.96 45.27 -48.82
CA LEU A 506 8.09 44.68 -48.08
C LEU A 506 7.67 43.40 -47.35
#